data_AF-A0AA40GLS7-F1
#
_entry.id   AF-A0AA40GLS7-F1
#
_cell.length_a   1.000
_cell.length_b   1.000
_cell.length_c   1.000
_cell.angle_alpha   90.00
_cell.angle_beta   90.00
_cell.angle_gamma   90.00
#
_symmetry.space_group_name_H-M   'P 1'
#
loop_
_entity.id
_entity.type
_entity.pdbx_description
1 polymer ?
#
loop_
_entity_poly.entity_id
_entity_poly.type
_entity_poly.pdbx_seq_one_letter_code
_entity_poly.pdbx_strand_id
1 'polypeptide(L)'
;AQISQVWNNTLVNLLKSLCSLGMDSNRKEMQSVEQEVLWRLRRLTFRQLASLAEFLAVKQGKESRLLNEVIKKLELRWTELEGTRTVVTLMGKVGHVSPALMDRLEDKALELAEQFNPDDIRKITLALAYQNRRCVPLLRALSYHLIQKHSELSLSVLMDLIFAYGKLNFHQPQVFQKIATNLHPHVSTMAPIEVTRCIRSFALLKWLSLPLFEAIAQYVLDNTKQLSVTHLCSIILSFARLNFQPSGSEDFFNMVHEELQSQLDSLEPHLLTDLVWSLCVLQQAKAPYLQRVLAPDFHARIRGDQSLKAQNLRLKLIHINAAAKLESPDYRGPFLPAEMLSPAEPAGEKVTLLQSSLREALAGVLGSRENGRFDARTIYGWQIDAEMVVNSENKPLPLKDFAAPHLFRSEGTKPLPPGARRVAFLRWEFPNFSNRSKDLLGRYAMARRHVQAAGFLVVDVTRQSPTPAPSAPSLPAPGLAAVIPSRPPVRRPEGGGGIG
;
A
#
# COMPACT_ATOMS: atom_id res chain seq x y z
N ALA A 1 -42.48 14.25 -38.47
CA ALA A 1 -43.76 13.50 -38.46
C ALA A 1 -43.56 11.98 -38.40
N GLN A 2 -42.62 11.38 -39.15
CA GLN A 2 -42.44 9.91 -39.13
C GLN A 2 -41.72 9.36 -37.88
N ILE A 3 -40.85 10.14 -37.23
CA ILE A 3 -40.09 9.69 -36.04
C ILE A 3 -41.02 9.39 -34.84
N SER A 4 -42.15 10.08 -34.71
CA SER A 4 -43.11 9.85 -33.63
C SER A 4 -43.89 8.54 -33.76
N GLN A 5 -43.82 7.83 -34.90
CA GLN A 5 -44.43 6.51 -35.08
C GLN A 5 -43.46 5.36 -34.76
N VAL A 6 -42.18 5.68 -34.49
CA VAL A 6 -41.16 4.67 -34.23
C VAL A 6 -41.32 4.09 -32.82
N TRP A 7 -41.20 2.77 -32.70
CA TRP A 7 -41.24 2.06 -31.43
C TRP A 7 -40.04 2.42 -30.53
N ASN A 8 -40.24 2.44 -29.21
CA ASN A 8 -39.23 2.86 -28.24
C ASN A 8 -37.88 2.12 -28.37
N ASN A 9 -37.91 0.81 -28.65
CA ASN A 9 -36.68 0.04 -28.82
C ASN A 9 -35.92 0.45 -30.09
N THR A 10 -36.65 0.63 -31.18
CA THR A 10 -36.11 1.07 -32.48
C THR A 10 -35.58 2.50 -32.38
N LEU A 11 -36.24 3.38 -31.62
CA LEU A 11 -35.79 4.75 -31.38
C LEU A 11 -34.46 4.81 -30.62
N VAL A 12 -34.31 4.02 -29.55
CA VAL A 12 -33.05 3.91 -28.80
C VAL A 12 -31.93 3.36 -29.70
N ASN A 13 -32.22 2.33 -30.50
CA ASN A 13 -31.23 1.76 -31.41
C ASN A 13 -30.88 2.71 -32.56
N LEU A 14 -31.85 3.47 -33.08
CA LEU A 14 -31.62 4.50 -34.09
C LEU A 14 -30.65 5.56 -33.56
N LEU A 15 -30.88 6.07 -32.35
CA LEU A 15 -29.99 7.06 -31.73
C LEU A 15 -28.57 6.49 -31.55
N LYS A 16 -28.45 5.23 -31.11
CA LYS A 16 -27.16 4.56 -30.98
C LYS A 16 -26.44 4.45 -32.33
N SER A 17 -27.16 4.04 -33.37
CA SER A 17 -26.61 3.94 -34.73
C SER A 17 -26.15 5.31 -35.24
N LEU A 18 -26.96 6.36 -35.10
CA LEU A 18 -26.62 7.72 -35.52
C LEU A 18 -25.37 8.25 -34.81
N CYS A 19 -25.25 8.03 -33.50
CA CYS A 19 -24.04 8.36 -32.74
C CYS A 19 -22.83 7.53 -33.18
N SER A 20 -23.02 6.25 -33.51
CA SER A 20 -21.92 5.38 -33.94
C SER A 20 -21.36 5.77 -35.31
N LEU A 21 -22.21 6.34 -36.17
CA LEU A 21 -21.87 6.88 -37.48
C LEU A 21 -21.17 8.25 -37.41
N GLY A 22 -20.93 8.80 -36.21
CA GLY A 22 -20.20 10.05 -36.01
C GLY A 22 -20.98 11.28 -36.51
N MET A 23 -22.31 11.22 -36.54
CA MET A 23 -23.10 12.39 -36.92
C MET A 23 -22.98 13.49 -35.86
N ASP A 24 -22.64 14.71 -36.30
CA ASP A 24 -22.55 15.87 -35.42
C ASP A 24 -23.86 16.12 -34.66
N SER A 25 -23.75 16.36 -33.36
CA SER A 25 -24.88 16.69 -32.47
C SER A 25 -25.67 17.94 -32.89
N ASN A 26 -25.15 18.73 -33.83
CA ASN A 26 -25.79 19.93 -34.37
C ASN A 26 -26.66 19.69 -35.61
N ARG A 27 -26.71 18.46 -36.15
CA ARG A 27 -27.61 18.16 -37.27
C ARG A 27 -29.06 18.04 -36.80
N LYS A 28 -30.00 18.54 -37.61
CA LYS A 28 -31.43 18.60 -37.29
C LYS A 28 -32.03 17.21 -37.06
N GLU A 29 -31.52 16.20 -37.76
CA GLU A 29 -31.96 14.81 -37.66
C GLU A 29 -31.56 14.23 -36.29
N MET A 30 -30.34 14.51 -35.84
CA MET A 30 -29.84 14.06 -34.53
C MET A 30 -30.61 14.73 -33.39
N GLN A 31 -30.80 16.05 -33.45
CA GLN A 31 -31.57 16.81 -32.46
C GLN A 31 -33.04 16.36 -32.40
N SER A 32 -33.64 16.04 -33.55
CA SER A 32 -35.02 15.55 -33.61
C SER A 32 -35.16 14.20 -32.91
N VAL A 33 -34.20 13.29 -33.10
CA VAL A 33 -34.19 11.98 -32.44
C VAL A 33 -33.90 12.12 -30.95
N GLU A 34 -32.93 12.95 -30.56
CA GLU A 34 -32.63 13.22 -29.14
C GLU A 34 -33.84 13.82 -28.41
N GLN A 35 -34.54 14.77 -29.03
CA GLN A 35 -35.72 15.41 -28.44
C GLN A 35 -36.89 14.43 -28.29
N GLU A 36 -37.12 13.56 -29.27
CA GLU A 36 -38.16 12.52 -29.17
C GLU A 36 -37.83 11.51 -28.06
N VAL A 37 -36.55 11.13 -27.91
CA VAL A 37 -36.09 10.28 -26.80
C VAL A 37 -36.31 10.98 -25.45
N LEU A 38 -35.98 12.27 -25.34
CA LEU A 38 -36.22 13.08 -24.14
C LEU A 38 -37.71 13.09 -23.74
N TRP A 39 -38.60 13.30 -24.71
CA TRP A 39 -40.04 13.29 -24.47
C TRP A 39 -40.56 11.92 -24.02
N ARG A 40 -39.95 10.84 -24.51
CA ARG A 40 -40.35 9.46 -24.20
C ARG A 40 -39.63 8.83 -23.03
N LEU A 41 -38.70 9.53 -22.37
CA LEU A 41 -37.92 9.00 -21.24
C LEU A 41 -38.75 8.27 -20.18
N ARG A 42 -39.95 8.79 -19.86
CA ARG A 42 -40.86 8.18 -18.86
C ARG A 42 -41.45 6.83 -19.31
N ARG A 43 -41.55 6.60 -20.62
CA ARG A 43 -42.13 5.39 -21.22
C ARG A 43 -41.08 4.32 -21.54
N LEU A 44 -39.79 4.64 -21.37
CA LEU A 44 -38.71 3.68 -21.56
C LEU A 44 -38.63 2.73 -20.36
N THR A 45 -38.36 1.46 -20.64
CA THR A 45 -38.06 0.46 -19.60
C THR A 45 -36.71 0.76 -18.93
N PHE A 46 -36.50 0.27 -17.70
CA PHE A 46 -35.23 0.48 -17.00
C PHE A 46 -34.04 -0.08 -17.82
N ARG A 47 -34.18 -1.26 -18.43
CA ARG A 47 -33.14 -1.84 -19.31
C ARG A 47 -32.79 -0.95 -20.50
N GLN A 48 -33.79 -0.33 -21.12
CA GLN A 48 -33.58 0.62 -22.22
C GLN A 48 -32.88 1.89 -21.74
N LEU A 49 -33.27 2.43 -20.58
CA LEU A 49 -32.61 3.59 -19.97
C LEU A 49 -31.14 3.27 -19.62
N ALA A 50 -30.88 2.11 -19.02
CA ALA A 50 -29.53 1.68 -18.66
C ALA A 50 -28.65 1.49 -19.90
N SER A 51 -29.19 0.85 -20.95
CA SER A 51 -28.47 0.65 -22.21
C SER A 51 -28.24 1.94 -22.99
N LEU A 52 -29.16 2.90 -22.88
CA LEU A 52 -28.99 4.24 -23.44
C LEU A 52 -27.92 5.03 -22.67
N ALA A 53 -27.97 5.02 -21.34
CA ALA A 53 -26.97 5.68 -20.49
C ALA A 53 -25.57 5.10 -20.71
N GLU A 54 -25.45 3.77 -20.79
CA GLU A 54 -24.21 3.08 -21.12
C GLU A 54 -23.61 3.60 -22.42
N PHE A 55 -24.42 3.66 -23.48
CA PHE A 55 -23.96 4.05 -24.80
C PHE A 55 -23.56 5.54 -24.84
N LEU A 56 -24.38 6.42 -24.24
CA LEU A 56 -24.12 7.85 -24.21
C LEU A 56 -22.89 8.20 -23.36
N ALA A 57 -22.68 7.51 -22.23
CA ALA A 57 -21.50 7.72 -21.38
C ALA A 57 -20.19 7.40 -22.11
N VAL A 58 -20.19 6.41 -23.02
CA VAL A 58 -19.02 6.04 -23.82
C VAL A 58 -18.78 7.01 -24.98
N LYS A 59 -19.84 7.54 -25.61
CA LYS A 59 -19.73 8.30 -26.87
C LYS A 59 -19.76 9.82 -26.71
N GLN A 60 -20.55 10.37 -25.79
CA GLN A 60 -20.81 11.81 -25.70
C GLN A 60 -20.19 12.49 -24.46
N GLY A 61 -19.60 11.73 -23.52
CA GLY A 61 -19.00 12.30 -22.32
C GLY A 61 -20.00 12.99 -21.36
N LYS A 62 -19.49 13.71 -20.34
CA LYS A 62 -20.30 14.31 -19.26
C LYS A 62 -21.17 15.51 -19.68
N GLU A 63 -20.94 16.09 -20.85
CA GLU A 63 -21.58 17.35 -21.28
C GLU A 63 -22.92 17.16 -22.00
N SER A 64 -23.34 15.91 -22.24
CA SER A 64 -24.61 15.61 -22.89
C SER A 64 -25.81 15.92 -21.98
N ARG A 65 -26.67 16.86 -22.41
CA ARG A 65 -27.95 17.16 -21.75
C ARG A 65 -28.85 15.92 -21.67
N LEU A 66 -28.85 15.10 -22.72
CA LEU A 66 -29.60 13.86 -22.80
C LEU A 66 -29.13 12.87 -21.73
N LEU A 67 -27.81 12.69 -21.57
CA LEU A 67 -27.25 11.79 -20.57
C LEU A 67 -27.66 12.21 -19.14
N ASN A 68 -27.60 13.50 -18.82
CA ASN A 68 -27.99 14.01 -17.50
C ASN A 68 -29.46 13.73 -17.18
N GLU A 69 -30.37 13.91 -18.14
CA GLU A 69 -31.79 13.60 -17.94
C GLU A 69 -32.06 12.09 -17.84
N VAL A 70 -31.35 11.27 -18.62
CA VAL A 70 -31.42 9.80 -18.47
C VAL A 70 -30.94 9.37 -17.08
N ILE A 71 -29.83 9.94 -16.58
CA ILE A 71 -29.28 9.63 -15.26
C ILE A 71 -30.25 10.02 -14.15
N LYS A 72 -30.85 11.22 -14.20
CA LYS A 72 -31.89 11.61 -13.22
C LYS A 72 -33.05 10.61 -13.18
N LYS A 73 -33.44 10.05 -14.32
CA LYS A 73 -34.49 9.02 -14.38
C LYS A 73 -34.04 7.67 -13.85
N LEU A 74 -32.79 7.27 -14.10
CA LEU A 74 -32.19 6.07 -13.51
C LEU A 74 -32.08 6.19 -12.00
N GLU A 75 -31.70 7.37 -11.50
CA GLU A 75 -31.67 7.66 -10.07
C GLU A 75 -33.07 7.50 -9.47
N LEU A 76 -34.10 8.16 -9.99
CA LEU A 76 -35.45 8.10 -9.42
C LEU A 76 -36.05 6.69 -9.44
N ARG A 77 -35.70 5.86 -10.43
CA ARG A 77 -36.23 4.51 -10.65
C ARG A 77 -35.26 3.40 -10.24
N TRP A 78 -34.29 3.70 -9.38
CA TRP A 78 -33.24 2.75 -9.00
C TRP A 78 -33.78 1.47 -8.33
N THR A 79 -34.96 1.51 -7.73
CA THR A 79 -35.61 0.34 -7.11
C THR A 79 -36.06 -0.71 -8.14
N GLU A 80 -36.27 -0.30 -9.40
CA GLU A 80 -36.59 -1.21 -10.52
C GLU A 80 -35.35 -1.95 -11.06
N LEU A 81 -34.16 -1.69 -10.49
CA LEU A 81 -32.91 -2.30 -10.91
C LEU A 81 -32.87 -3.78 -10.51
N GLU A 82 -33.13 -4.64 -11.49
CA GLU A 82 -33.04 -6.08 -11.35
C GLU A 82 -31.88 -6.65 -12.20
N GLY A 83 -31.13 -7.57 -11.61
CA GLY A 83 -30.11 -8.36 -12.29
C GLY A 83 -28.68 -7.80 -12.17
N THR A 84 -27.75 -8.73 -11.96
CA THR A 84 -26.32 -8.48 -11.73
C THR A 84 -25.65 -7.74 -12.91
N ARG A 85 -25.95 -8.13 -14.15
CA ARG A 85 -25.33 -7.55 -15.35
C ARG A 85 -25.57 -6.04 -15.49
N THR A 86 -26.78 -5.58 -15.19
CA THR A 86 -27.14 -4.16 -15.31
C THR A 86 -26.39 -3.34 -14.26
N VAL A 87 -26.31 -3.83 -13.02
CA VAL A 87 -25.57 -3.20 -11.92
C VAL A 87 -24.09 -3.04 -12.28
N VAL A 88 -23.45 -4.15 -12.68
CA VAL A 88 -22.02 -4.16 -13.05
C VAL A 88 -21.72 -3.17 -14.18
N THR A 89 -22.59 -3.13 -15.19
CA THR A 89 -22.43 -2.25 -16.36
C THR A 89 -22.59 -0.79 -15.98
N LEU A 90 -23.62 -0.46 -15.19
CA LEU A 90 -23.88 0.90 -14.73
C LEU A 90 -22.77 1.41 -13.81
N MET A 91 -22.29 0.60 -12.87
CA MET A 91 -21.17 0.98 -12.00
C MET A 91 -19.88 1.25 -12.79
N GLY A 92 -19.59 0.39 -13.77
CA GLY A 92 -18.38 0.52 -14.60
C GLY A 92 -18.40 1.71 -15.55
N LYS A 93 -19.54 1.93 -16.24
CA LYS A 93 -19.61 2.88 -17.36
C LYS A 93 -20.34 4.18 -17.05
N VAL A 94 -21.24 4.22 -16.07
CA VAL A 94 -22.11 5.39 -15.80
C VAL A 94 -21.87 5.98 -14.41
N GLY A 95 -21.43 5.18 -13.44
CA GLY A 95 -21.26 5.62 -12.04
C GLY A 95 -20.33 6.83 -11.86
N HIS A 96 -19.35 7.01 -12.75
CA HIS A 96 -18.44 8.16 -12.71
C HIS A 96 -19.09 9.51 -13.11
N VAL A 97 -20.30 9.48 -13.70
CA VAL A 97 -21.05 10.66 -14.14
C VAL A 97 -21.91 11.21 -13.00
N SER A 98 -22.55 10.35 -12.20
CA SER A 98 -23.32 10.76 -11.03
C SER A 98 -22.91 10.00 -9.76
N PRO A 99 -22.37 10.72 -8.76
CA PRO A 99 -22.08 10.15 -7.45
C PRO A 99 -23.31 9.58 -6.74
N ALA A 100 -24.48 10.22 -6.86
CA ALA A 100 -25.71 9.79 -6.18
C ALA A 100 -26.26 8.49 -6.77
N LEU A 101 -26.16 8.31 -8.09
CA LEU A 101 -26.47 7.03 -8.73
C LEU A 101 -25.50 5.94 -8.25
N MET A 102 -24.21 6.28 -8.15
CA MET A 102 -23.19 5.33 -7.68
C MET A 102 -23.45 4.84 -6.25
N ASP A 103 -23.86 5.72 -5.33
CA ASP A 103 -24.21 5.31 -3.96
C ASP A 103 -25.36 4.28 -3.95
N ARG A 104 -26.41 4.51 -4.74
CA ARG A 104 -27.54 3.56 -4.86
C ARG A 104 -27.13 2.25 -5.54
N LEU A 105 -26.21 2.30 -6.50
CA LEU A 105 -25.66 1.12 -7.15
C LEU A 105 -24.77 0.31 -6.19
N GLU A 106 -24.03 0.97 -5.30
CA GLU A 106 -23.24 0.32 -4.26
C GLU A 106 -24.15 -0.46 -3.28
N ASP A 107 -25.27 0.15 -2.84
CA ASP A 107 -26.26 -0.51 -2.00
C ASP A 107 -26.89 -1.72 -2.71
N LYS A 108 -27.29 -1.55 -3.99
CA LYS A 108 -27.86 -2.66 -4.77
C LYS A 108 -26.85 -3.77 -5.05
N ALA A 109 -25.59 -3.41 -5.29
CA ALA A 109 -24.52 -4.39 -5.44
C ALA A 109 -24.27 -5.15 -4.13
N LEU A 110 -24.44 -4.51 -2.97
CA LEU A 110 -24.33 -5.18 -1.68
C LEU A 110 -25.46 -6.19 -1.48
N GLU A 111 -26.69 -5.86 -1.83
CA GLU A 111 -27.84 -6.78 -1.80
C GLU A 111 -27.63 -8.01 -2.71
N LEU A 112 -27.03 -7.80 -3.88
CA LEU A 112 -26.80 -8.85 -4.89
C LEU A 112 -25.42 -9.51 -4.78
N ALA A 113 -24.66 -9.25 -3.71
CA ALA A 113 -23.25 -9.64 -3.60
C ALA A 113 -23.03 -11.15 -3.76
N GLU A 114 -23.96 -11.97 -3.28
CA GLU A 114 -23.90 -13.44 -3.37
C GLU A 114 -24.04 -13.94 -4.82
N GLN A 115 -24.75 -13.21 -5.68
CA GLN A 115 -25.08 -13.63 -7.04
C GLN A 115 -23.95 -13.35 -8.05
N PHE A 116 -22.97 -12.51 -7.69
CA PHE A 116 -21.88 -12.15 -8.60
C PHE A 116 -20.89 -13.30 -8.83
N ASN A 117 -20.49 -13.49 -10.08
CA ASN A 117 -19.36 -14.34 -10.45
C ASN A 117 -18.02 -13.56 -10.27
N PRO A 118 -16.85 -14.24 -10.34
CA PRO A 118 -15.56 -13.58 -10.16
C PRO A 118 -15.28 -12.44 -11.16
N ASP A 119 -15.77 -12.51 -12.40
CA ASP A 119 -15.61 -11.45 -13.40
C ASP A 119 -16.49 -10.21 -13.09
N ASP A 120 -17.68 -10.42 -12.54
CA ASP A 120 -18.53 -9.34 -12.05
C ASP A 120 -17.88 -8.65 -10.85
N ILE A 121 -17.36 -9.43 -9.89
CA ILE A 121 -16.59 -8.92 -8.74
C ILE A 121 -15.40 -8.09 -9.22
N ARG A 122 -14.63 -8.60 -10.20
CA ARG A 122 -13.52 -7.88 -10.83
C ARG A 122 -13.96 -6.54 -11.39
N LYS A 123 -15.02 -6.50 -12.22
CA LYS A 123 -15.53 -5.27 -12.85
C LYS A 123 -16.00 -4.25 -11.83
N ILE A 124 -16.74 -4.69 -10.80
CA ILE A 124 -17.21 -3.81 -9.72
C ILE A 124 -16.03 -3.23 -8.94
N THR A 125 -15.07 -4.07 -8.54
CA THR A 125 -13.90 -3.65 -7.76
C THR A 125 -13.02 -2.69 -8.57
N LEU A 126 -12.83 -2.94 -9.87
CA LEU A 126 -12.15 -2.02 -10.77
C LEU A 126 -12.89 -0.68 -10.89
N ALA A 127 -14.21 -0.68 -11.04
CA ALA A 127 -15.01 0.54 -11.12
C ALA A 127 -14.83 1.41 -9.87
N LEU A 128 -14.89 0.79 -8.68
CA LEU A 128 -14.62 1.46 -7.40
C LEU A 128 -13.19 2.03 -7.35
N ALA A 129 -12.20 1.26 -7.81
CA ALA A 129 -10.81 1.68 -7.84
C ALA A 129 -10.55 2.84 -8.81
N TYR A 130 -11.17 2.86 -10.00
CA TYR A 130 -11.05 3.98 -10.92
C TYR A 130 -11.69 5.26 -10.40
N GLN A 131 -12.78 5.14 -9.64
CA GLN A 131 -13.49 6.26 -9.01
C GLN A 131 -12.92 6.66 -7.64
N ASN A 132 -11.89 5.96 -7.13
CA ASN A 132 -11.34 6.12 -5.79
C ASN A 132 -12.40 6.03 -4.66
N ARG A 133 -13.46 5.23 -4.86
CA ARG A 133 -14.53 5.04 -3.86
C ARG A 133 -14.23 3.83 -2.99
N ARG A 134 -14.06 4.07 -1.69
CA ARG A 134 -13.75 3.04 -0.70
C ARG A 134 -15.01 2.57 0.04
N CYS A 135 -15.89 1.87 -0.66
CA CYS A 135 -17.08 1.27 -0.07
C CYS A 135 -16.73 0.00 0.74
N VAL A 136 -16.39 0.18 2.01
CA VAL A 136 -15.90 -0.91 2.89
C VAL A 136 -16.90 -2.08 3.01
N PRO A 137 -18.22 -1.87 3.20
CA PRO A 137 -19.18 -2.97 3.31
C PRO A 137 -19.23 -3.83 2.04
N LEU A 138 -19.35 -3.20 0.86
CA LEU A 138 -19.37 -3.88 -0.42
C LEU A 138 -18.06 -4.63 -0.68
N LEU A 139 -16.91 -3.99 -0.48
CA LEU A 139 -15.61 -4.65 -0.64
C LEU A 139 -15.46 -5.86 0.26
N ARG A 140 -15.96 -5.82 1.51
CA ARG A 140 -15.97 -6.97 2.42
C ARG A 140 -16.87 -8.10 1.92
N ALA A 141 -18.09 -7.79 1.50
CA ALA A 141 -19.04 -8.78 0.97
C ALA A 141 -18.50 -9.46 -0.29
N LEU A 142 -17.98 -8.68 -1.26
CA LEU A 142 -17.36 -9.21 -2.47
C LEU A 142 -16.15 -10.10 -2.15
N SER A 143 -15.31 -9.66 -1.21
CA SER A 143 -14.14 -10.43 -0.76
C SER A 143 -14.54 -11.75 -0.11
N TYR A 144 -15.61 -11.74 0.68
CA TYR A 144 -16.13 -12.93 1.34
C TYR A 144 -16.64 -13.97 0.32
N HIS A 145 -17.48 -13.55 -0.62
CA HIS A 145 -17.99 -14.44 -1.67
C HIS A 145 -16.89 -14.91 -2.63
N LEU A 146 -15.86 -14.09 -2.89
CA LEU A 146 -14.70 -14.51 -3.67
C LEU A 146 -13.91 -15.63 -2.97
N ILE A 147 -13.83 -15.63 -1.63
CA ILE A 147 -13.15 -16.68 -0.88
C ILE A 147 -13.99 -17.95 -0.85
N GLN A 148 -15.29 -17.83 -0.52
CA GLN A 148 -16.21 -18.96 -0.39
C GLN A 148 -16.41 -19.73 -1.70
N LYS A 149 -16.50 -19.02 -2.82
CA LYS A 149 -16.58 -19.66 -4.13
C LYS A 149 -15.19 -20.22 -4.44
N HIS A 150 -15.06 -21.55 -4.38
CA HIS A 150 -13.86 -22.30 -4.78
C HIS A 150 -13.70 -22.34 -6.31
N SER A 151 -14.05 -21.25 -7.00
CA SER A 151 -13.87 -21.09 -8.43
C SER A 151 -12.40 -20.82 -8.76
N GLU A 152 -11.88 -21.49 -9.79
CA GLU A 152 -10.62 -21.13 -10.40
C GLU A 152 -10.67 -19.69 -10.92
N LEU A 153 -9.67 -18.91 -10.56
CA LEU A 153 -9.57 -17.50 -10.96
C LEU A 153 -8.59 -17.39 -12.12
N SER A 154 -9.02 -16.79 -13.23
CA SER A 154 -8.13 -16.51 -14.34
C SER A 154 -7.05 -15.50 -13.95
N LEU A 155 -5.89 -15.57 -14.62
CA LEU A 155 -4.78 -14.64 -14.40
C LEU A 155 -5.23 -13.17 -14.52
N SER A 156 -6.05 -12.86 -15.52
CA SER A 156 -6.58 -11.49 -15.72
C SER A 156 -7.41 -11.00 -14.53
N VAL A 157 -8.22 -11.87 -13.91
CA VAL A 157 -9.04 -11.55 -12.74
C VAL A 157 -8.15 -11.31 -11.54
N LEU A 158 -7.16 -12.18 -11.30
CA LEU A 158 -6.21 -12.04 -10.18
C LEU A 158 -5.47 -10.69 -10.25
N MET A 159 -4.94 -10.36 -11.43
CA MET A 159 -4.16 -9.14 -11.69
C MET A 159 -4.96 -7.85 -11.54
N ASP A 160 -6.22 -7.87 -11.98
CA ASP A 160 -7.10 -6.72 -11.85
C ASP A 160 -7.59 -6.52 -10.41
N LEU A 161 -7.92 -7.61 -9.71
CA LEU A 161 -8.33 -7.55 -8.30
C LEU A 161 -7.20 -7.02 -7.41
N ILE A 162 -5.99 -7.55 -7.54
CA ILE A 162 -4.87 -7.10 -6.71
C ILE A 162 -4.54 -5.62 -6.94
N PHE A 163 -4.58 -5.18 -8.19
CA PHE A 163 -4.43 -3.77 -8.54
C PHE A 163 -5.52 -2.91 -7.90
N ALA A 164 -6.78 -3.33 -8.00
CA ALA A 164 -7.92 -2.60 -7.47
C ALA A 164 -7.86 -2.47 -5.94
N TYR A 165 -7.57 -3.56 -5.23
CA TYR A 165 -7.38 -3.54 -3.78
C TYR A 165 -6.19 -2.67 -3.36
N GLY A 166 -5.07 -2.74 -4.11
CA GLY A 166 -3.89 -1.90 -3.91
C GLY A 166 -4.21 -0.41 -4.04
N LYS A 167 -4.97 -0.04 -5.07
CA LYS A 167 -5.38 1.34 -5.33
C LYS A 167 -6.35 1.87 -4.27
N LEU A 168 -7.28 1.04 -3.80
CA LEU A 168 -8.25 1.39 -2.75
C LEU A 168 -7.66 1.36 -1.32
N ASN A 169 -6.42 0.90 -1.17
CA ASN A 169 -5.74 0.69 0.11
C ASN A 169 -6.61 -0.17 1.07
N PHE A 170 -7.38 -1.11 0.52
CA PHE A 170 -8.30 -1.98 1.25
C PHE A 170 -7.59 -3.30 1.55
N HIS A 171 -7.47 -3.64 2.83
CA HIS A 171 -6.67 -4.78 3.27
C HIS A 171 -7.57 -5.96 3.65
N GLN A 172 -7.52 -7.04 2.86
CA GLN A 172 -8.18 -8.30 3.16
C GLN A 172 -7.18 -9.46 3.03
N PRO A 173 -6.47 -9.82 4.11
CA PRO A 173 -5.37 -10.80 4.07
C PRO A 173 -5.72 -12.15 3.46
N GLN A 174 -6.92 -12.67 3.74
CA GLN A 174 -7.37 -13.96 3.19
C GLN A 174 -7.48 -13.94 1.65
N VAL A 175 -7.95 -12.83 1.08
CA VAL A 175 -8.00 -12.66 -0.39
C VAL A 175 -6.59 -12.57 -0.94
N PHE A 176 -5.68 -11.84 -0.30
CA PHE A 176 -4.30 -11.70 -0.77
C PHE A 176 -3.53 -13.01 -0.74
N GLN A 177 -3.74 -13.82 0.29
CA GLN A 177 -3.19 -15.17 0.36
C GLN A 177 -3.74 -16.05 -0.75
N LYS A 178 -5.08 -16.07 -0.95
CA LYS A 178 -5.70 -16.81 -2.06
C LYS A 178 -5.15 -16.36 -3.41
N ILE A 179 -5.05 -15.06 -3.66
CA ILE A 179 -4.49 -14.51 -4.91
C ILE A 179 -3.04 -14.94 -5.06
N ALA A 180 -2.19 -14.79 -4.04
CA ALA A 180 -0.77 -15.16 -4.11
C ALA A 180 -0.58 -16.65 -4.43
N THR A 181 -1.35 -17.54 -3.80
CA THR A 181 -1.28 -18.99 -4.06
C THR A 181 -1.73 -19.35 -5.47
N ASN A 182 -2.80 -18.74 -5.99
CA ASN A 182 -3.26 -19.00 -7.36
C ASN A 182 -2.34 -18.38 -8.42
N LEU A 183 -1.63 -17.30 -8.08
CA LEU A 183 -0.73 -16.61 -8.99
C LEU A 183 0.65 -17.30 -9.09
N HIS A 184 1.13 -17.87 -7.99
CA HIS A 184 2.42 -18.56 -7.90
C HIS A 184 2.73 -19.52 -9.06
N PRO A 185 1.86 -20.50 -9.42
CA PRO A 185 2.16 -21.43 -10.52
C PRO A 185 2.24 -20.78 -11.89
N HIS A 186 1.68 -19.58 -12.06
CA HIS A 186 1.66 -18.89 -13.35
C HIS A 186 2.89 -17.98 -13.56
N VAL A 187 3.67 -17.68 -12.52
CA VAL A 187 4.76 -16.68 -12.57
C VAL A 187 5.76 -16.96 -13.69
N SER A 188 6.16 -18.22 -13.89
CA SER A 188 7.12 -18.61 -14.93
C SER A 188 6.61 -18.37 -16.36
N THR A 189 5.29 -18.35 -16.55
CA THR A 189 4.64 -18.18 -17.86
C THR A 189 4.22 -16.74 -18.15
N MET A 190 4.30 -15.84 -17.17
CA MET A 190 3.87 -14.46 -17.31
C MET A 190 4.79 -13.64 -18.20
N ALA A 191 4.23 -12.66 -18.88
CA ALA A 191 5.02 -11.63 -19.55
C ALA A 191 5.70 -10.70 -18.52
N PRO A 192 6.87 -10.12 -18.83
CA PRO A 192 7.59 -9.22 -17.91
C PRO A 192 6.76 -8.06 -17.36
N ILE A 193 5.86 -7.52 -18.20
CA ILE A 193 4.92 -6.44 -17.83
C ILE A 193 3.91 -6.90 -16.76
N GLU A 194 3.46 -8.16 -16.82
CA GLU A 194 2.51 -8.75 -15.88
C GLU A 194 3.19 -9.01 -14.53
N VAL A 195 4.41 -9.56 -14.54
CA VAL A 195 5.22 -9.76 -13.33
C VAL A 195 5.46 -8.42 -12.63
N THR A 196 5.82 -7.39 -13.40
CA THR A 196 6.04 -6.03 -12.87
C THR A 196 4.78 -5.42 -12.28
N ARG A 197 3.62 -5.60 -12.94
CA ARG A 197 2.33 -5.11 -12.43
C ARG A 197 1.91 -5.86 -11.17
N CYS A 198 2.18 -7.16 -11.11
CA CYS A 198 1.86 -8.04 -9.99
C CYS A 198 2.60 -7.57 -8.73
N ILE A 199 3.92 -7.53 -8.82
CA ILE A 199 4.77 -7.19 -7.68
C ILE A 199 4.49 -5.78 -7.16
N ARG A 200 4.29 -4.81 -8.06
CA ARG A 200 3.93 -3.44 -7.70
C ARG A 200 2.59 -3.37 -6.96
N SER A 201 1.63 -4.21 -7.33
CA SER A 201 0.32 -4.27 -6.66
C SER A 201 0.43 -4.88 -5.25
N PHE A 202 1.23 -5.93 -5.06
CA PHE A 202 1.55 -6.47 -3.73
C PHE A 202 2.30 -5.46 -2.86
N ALA A 203 3.25 -4.72 -3.43
CA ALA A 203 3.97 -3.67 -2.74
C ALA A 203 3.03 -2.53 -2.29
N LEU A 204 2.04 -2.15 -3.12
CA LEU A 204 0.99 -1.20 -2.76
C LEU A 204 0.18 -1.67 -1.55
N LEU A 205 -0.18 -2.96 -1.54
CA LEU A 205 -0.92 -3.63 -0.47
C LEU A 205 -0.12 -3.91 0.80
N LYS A 206 1.19 -3.64 0.79
CA LYS A 206 2.11 -3.96 1.90
C LYS A 206 2.05 -5.45 2.26
N TRP A 207 1.82 -6.32 1.27
CA TRP A 207 1.67 -7.76 1.46
C TRP A 207 2.85 -8.50 0.84
N LEU A 208 3.63 -9.16 1.69
CA LEU A 208 4.77 -9.98 1.28
C LEU A 208 4.39 -11.45 1.37
N SER A 209 4.43 -12.16 0.24
CA SER A 209 4.32 -13.62 0.17
C SER A 209 5.68 -14.16 -0.25
N LEU A 210 6.42 -14.75 0.70
CA LEU A 210 7.78 -15.24 0.45
C LEU A 210 7.85 -16.18 -0.76
N PRO A 211 7.00 -17.22 -0.92
CA PRO A 211 7.08 -18.11 -2.07
C PRO A 211 6.89 -17.38 -3.41
N LEU A 212 5.95 -16.44 -3.47
CA LEU A 212 5.67 -15.68 -4.69
C LEU A 212 6.84 -14.74 -5.04
N PHE A 213 7.42 -14.08 -4.04
CA PHE A 213 8.51 -13.14 -4.25
C PHE A 213 9.82 -13.83 -4.61
N GLU A 214 10.09 -15.01 -4.03
CA GLU A 214 11.21 -15.87 -4.46
C GLU A 214 11.01 -16.38 -5.90
N ALA A 215 9.80 -16.82 -6.26
CA ALA A 215 9.51 -17.22 -7.63
C ALA A 215 9.71 -16.07 -8.63
N ILE A 216 9.36 -14.83 -8.24
CA ILE A 216 9.62 -13.64 -9.07
C ILE A 216 11.11 -13.34 -9.17
N ALA A 217 11.87 -13.48 -8.07
CA ALA A 217 13.32 -13.30 -8.11
C ALA A 217 13.99 -14.31 -9.04
N GLN A 218 13.56 -15.57 -8.99
CA GLN A 218 14.04 -16.61 -9.90
C GLN A 218 13.64 -16.33 -11.36
N TYR A 219 12.39 -15.93 -11.60
CA TYR A 219 11.94 -15.52 -12.94
C TYR A 219 12.83 -14.44 -13.55
N VAL A 220 13.27 -13.47 -12.74
CA VAL A 220 14.15 -12.39 -13.19
C VAL A 220 15.54 -12.90 -13.58
N LEU A 221 16.09 -13.86 -12.82
CA LEU A 221 17.36 -14.52 -13.16
C LEU A 221 17.24 -15.33 -14.46
N ASP A 222 16.13 -16.05 -14.64
CA ASP A 222 15.92 -16.89 -15.82
C ASP A 222 15.64 -16.07 -17.09
N ASN A 223 15.10 -14.86 -16.97
CA ASN A 223 14.62 -14.03 -18.08
C ASN A 223 15.34 -12.68 -18.23
N THR A 224 16.57 -12.54 -17.73
CA THR A 224 17.33 -11.28 -17.72
C THR A 224 17.32 -10.56 -19.08
N LYS A 225 17.54 -11.29 -20.18
CA LYS A 225 17.60 -10.74 -21.54
C LYS A 225 16.28 -10.17 -22.07
N GLN A 226 15.15 -10.62 -21.52
CA GLN A 226 13.81 -10.17 -21.93
C GLN A 226 13.31 -8.99 -21.09
N LEU A 227 13.98 -8.71 -19.97
CA LEU A 227 13.61 -7.66 -19.04
C LEU A 227 14.22 -6.34 -19.47
N SER A 228 13.38 -5.31 -19.64
CA SER A 228 13.86 -3.95 -19.75
C SER A 228 14.38 -3.45 -18.40
N VAL A 229 15.31 -2.49 -18.44
CA VAL A 229 15.79 -1.80 -17.24
C VAL A 229 14.63 -1.18 -16.43
N THR A 230 13.59 -0.69 -17.11
CA THR A 230 12.40 -0.14 -16.43
C THR A 230 11.61 -1.19 -15.64
N HIS A 231 11.48 -2.42 -16.17
CA HIS A 231 10.87 -3.53 -15.44
C HIS A 231 11.73 -3.90 -14.22
N LEU A 232 13.05 -4.01 -14.42
CA LEU A 232 13.99 -4.33 -13.35
C LEU A 232 13.94 -3.30 -12.21
N CYS A 233 13.96 -2.00 -12.54
CA CYS A 233 13.80 -0.93 -11.56
C CYS A 233 12.50 -1.08 -10.77
N SER A 234 11.37 -1.33 -11.43
CA SER A 234 10.08 -1.47 -10.76
C SER A 234 10.03 -2.68 -9.81
N ILE A 235 10.74 -3.77 -10.13
CA ILE A 235 10.88 -4.94 -9.25
C ILE A 235 11.70 -4.56 -8.01
N ILE A 236 12.87 -3.94 -8.20
CA ILE A 236 13.76 -3.50 -7.10
C ILE A 236 13.05 -2.51 -6.17
N LEU A 237 12.34 -1.53 -6.72
CA LEU A 237 11.52 -0.58 -5.95
C LEU A 237 10.46 -1.31 -5.11
N SER A 238 9.87 -2.39 -5.64
CA SER A 238 8.86 -3.17 -4.95
C SER A 238 9.46 -4.04 -3.84
N PHE A 239 10.63 -4.66 -4.08
CA PHE A 239 11.42 -5.36 -3.06
C PHE A 239 11.83 -4.43 -1.93
N ALA A 240 12.39 -3.26 -2.24
CA ALA A 240 12.76 -2.25 -1.26
C ALA A 240 11.55 -1.79 -0.45
N ARG A 241 10.40 -1.54 -1.09
CA ARG A 241 9.18 -1.13 -0.37
C ARG A 241 8.74 -2.15 0.68
N LEU A 242 8.83 -3.45 0.38
CA LEU A 242 8.46 -4.53 1.29
C LEU A 242 9.62 -5.03 2.16
N ASN A 243 10.81 -4.42 2.04
CA ASN A 243 12.03 -4.87 2.70
C ASN A 243 12.39 -6.35 2.40
N PHE A 244 12.10 -6.83 1.19
CA PHE A 244 12.36 -8.20 0.78
C PHE A 244 13.73 -8.32 0.12
N GLN A 245 14.49 -9.35 0.50
CA GLN A 245 15.70 -9.79 -0.19
C GLN A 245 15.52 -11.27 -0.57
N PRO A 246 15.85 -11.65 -1.81
CA PRO A 246 15.73 -13.04 -2.24
C PRO A 246 16.80 -13.92 -1.58
N SER A 247 16.53 -15.22 -1.50
CA SER A 247 17.44 -16.20 -0.89
C SER A 247 18.79 -16.27 -1.62
N GLY A 248 18.78 -16.18 -2.96
CA GLY A 248 19.97 -16.01 -3.81
C GLY A 248 20.36 -14.54 -3.99
N SER A 249 20.51 -13.80 -2.89
CA SER A 249 20.70 -12.34 -2.93
C SER A 249 21.93 -11.92 -3.72
N GLU A 250 23.08 -12.59 -3.53
CA GLU A 250 24.32 -12.25 -4.21
C GLU A 250 24.20 -12.38 -5.73
N ASP A 251 23.72 -13.53 -6.22
CA ASP A 251 23.54 -13.78 -7.66
C ASP A 251 22.54 -12.80 -8.28
N PHE A 252 21.42 -12.56 -7.60
CA PHE A 252 20.40 -11.62 -8.04
C PHE A 252 20.94 -10.19 -8.15
N PHE A 253 21.61 -9.69 -7.11
CA PHE A 253 22.10 -8.32 -7.12
C PHE A 253 23.32 -8.15 -8.03
N ASN A 254 24.19 -9.16 -8.18
CA ASN A 254 25.28 -9.12 -9.14
C ASN A 254 24.75 -8.95 -10.57
N MET A 255 23.78 -9.77 -10.98
CA MET A 255 23.11 -9.64 -12.27
C MET A 255 22.44 -8.26 -12.42
N VAL A 256 21.71 -7.80 -11.40
CA VAL A 256 21.09 -6.47 -11.41
C VAL A 256 22.13 -5.37 -11.63
N HIS A 257 23.28 -5.46 -10.99
CA HIS A 257 24.34 -4.46 -11.11
C HIS A 257 24.96 -4.42 -12.50
N GLU A 258 25.19 -5.58 -13.12
CA GLU A 258 25.71 -5.69 -14.48
C GLU A 258 24.77 -5.03 -15.50
N GLU A 259 23.47 -5.34 -15.42
CA GLU A 259 22.46 -4.76 -16.33
C GLU A 259 22.30 -3.25 -16.12
N LEU A 260 22.25 -2.79 -14.86
CA LEU A 260 22.07 -1.37 -14.54
C LEU A 260 23.28 -0.50 -14.86
N GLN A 261 24.50 -1.03 -14.76
CA GLN A 261 25.72 -0.24 -14.94
C GLN A 261 25.84 0.31 -16.36
N SER A 262 25.38 -0.44 -17.37
CA SER A 262 25.44 -0.03 -18.77
C SER A 262 24.47 1.11 -19.13
N GLN A 263 23.37 1.26 -18.39
CA GLN A 263 22.27 2.20 -18.73
C GLN A 263 21.99 3.28 -17.68
N LEU A 264 22.81 3.37 -16.63
CA LEU A 264 22.59 4.29 -15.50
C LEU A 264 22.41 5.75 -15.94
N ASP A 265 23.16 6.21 -16.94
CA ASP A 265 23.10 7.59 -17.45
C ASP A 265 21.89 7.88 -18.33
N SER A 266 21.21 6.84 -18.82
CA SER A 266 20.01 6.99 -19.64
C SER A 266 18.73 7.15 -18.81
N LEU A 267 18.80 6.85 -17.51
CA LEU A 267 17.65 6.86 -16.62
C LEU A 267 17.20 8.29 -16.28
N GLU A 268 15.87 8.47 -16.23
CA GLU A 268 15.29 9.72 -15.74
C GLU A 268 15.74 9.98 -14.28
N PRO A 269 16.09 11.23 -13.90
CA PRO A 269 16.56 11.56 -12.55
C PRO A 269 15.65 11.07 -11.41
N HIS A 270 14.33 11.10 -11.59
CA HIS A 270 13.37 10.59 -10.60
C HIS A 270 13.50 9.07 -10.42
N LEU A 271 13.51 8.32 -11.52
CA LEU A 271 13.64 6.87 -11.49
C LEU A 271 15.00 6.45 -10.95
N LEU A 272 16.07 7.16 -11.34
CA LEU A 272 17.41 6.92 -10.83
C LEU A 272 17.50 7.13 -9.32
N THR A 273 16.94 8.24 -8.81
CA THR A 273 16.94 8.51 -7.36
C THR A 273 16.14 7.46 -6.61
N ASP A 274 14.99 7.04 -7.15
CA ASP A 274 14.16 6.00 -6.54
C ASP A 274 14.85 4.64 -6.54
N LEU A 275 15.58 4.31 -7.60
CA LEU A 275 16.38 3.09 -7.70
C LEU A 275 17.52 3.09 -6.70
N VAL A 276 18.35 4.14 -6.66
CA VAL A 276 19.48 4.23 -5.73
C VAL A 276 18.98 4.24 -4.28
N TRP A 277 17.90 4.97 -3.99
CA TRP A 277 17.27 4.93 -2.68
C TRP A 277 16.79 3.52 -2.31
N SER A 278 16.20 2.79 -3.26
CA SER A 278 15.76 1.40 -3.08
C SER A 278 16.93 0.44 -2.83
N LEU A 279 18.06 0.62 -3.53
CA LEU A 279 19.28 -0.13 -3.28
C LEU A 279 19.86 0.17 -1.89
N CYS A 280 19.81 1.42 -1.41
CA CYS A 280 20.20 1.75 -0.04
C CYS A 280 19.29 1.09 1.01
N VAL A 281 17.97 1.07 0.76
CA VAL A 281 17.02 0.34 1.62
C VAL A 281 17.40 -1.14 1.70
N LEU A 282 17.73 -1.75 0.56
CA LEU A 282 18.11 -3.16 0.46
C LEU A 282 19.56 -3.45 0.86
N GLN A 283 20.37 -2.45 1.22
CA GLN A 283 21.79 -2.61 1.56
C GLN A 283 22.66 -3.13 0.39
N GLN A 284 22.30 -2.79 -0.85
CA GLN A 284 22.97 -3.21 -2.08
C GLN A 284 23.49 -2.02 -2.90
N ALA A 285 23.62 -0.84 -2.28
CA ALA A 285 24.09 0.36 -2.96
C ALA A 285 25.62 0.34 -3.12
N LYS A 286 26.11 0.24 -4.36
CA LYS A 286 27.52 0.41 -4.72
C LYS A 286 27.90 1.90 -4.86
N ALA A 287 29.18 2.21 -4.65
CA ALA A 287 29.72 3.58 -4.70
C ALA A 287 29.40 4.37 -5.99
N PRO A 288 29.45 3.79 -7.21
CA PRO A 288 29.14 4.54 -8.44
C PRO A 288 27.73 5.12 -8.47
N TYR A 289 26.73 4.38 -7.93
CA TYR A 289 25.35 4.85 -7.86
C TYR A 289 25.20 6.04 -6.92
N LEU A 290 25.85 5.96 -5.76
CA LEU A 290 25.86 7.03 -4.77
C LEU A 290 26.53 8.29 -5.33
N GLN A 291 27.70 8.14 -5.97
CA GLN A 291 28.44 9.25 -6.59
C GLN A 291 27.59 9.97 -7.63
N ARG A 292 26.88 9.22 -8.47
CA ARG A 292 26.08 9.80 -9.55
C ARG A 292 24.95 10.68 -9.05
N VAL A 293 24.23 10.22 -8.03
CA VAL A 293 23.04 10.88 -7.48
C VAL A 293 23.42 12.00 -6.50
N LEU A 294 24.56 11.89 -5.82
CA LEU A 294 25.08 12.91 -4.90
C LEU A 294 25.91 14.00 -5.61
N ALA A 295 26.21 13.83 -6.91
CA ALA A 295 26.97 14.79 -7.69
C ALA A 295 26.34 16.20 -7.70
N PRO A 296 27.14 17.29 -7.66
CA PRO A 296 26.67 18.67 -7.73
C PRO A 296 25.68 18.94 -8.87
N ASP A 297 25.99 18.45 -10.07
CA ASP A 297 25.19 18.67 -11.27
C ASP A 297 23.81 18.02 -11.19
N PHE A 298 23.70 16.91 -10.47
CA PHE A 298 22.45 16.17 -10.32
C PHE A 298 21.47 16.92 -9.45
N HIS A 299 21.92 17.35 -8.26
CA HIS A 299 21.05 18.02 -7.29
C HIS A 299 20.87 19.52 -7.55
N ALA A 300 21.72 20.15 -8.36
CA ALA A 300 21.51 21.53 -8.85
C ALA A 300 20.17 21.67 -9.61
N ARG A 301 19.77 20.64 -10.36
CA ARG A 301 18.50 20.60 -11.11
C ARG A 301 17.26 20.57 -10.20
N ILE A 302 17.42 20.14 -8.95
CA ILE A 302 16.33 19.95 -7.98
C ILE A 302 16.23 21.16 -7.03
N ARG A 303 17.28 21.97 -6.92
CA ARG A 303 17.42 23.07 -5.96
C ARG A 303 16.36 24.19 -6.11
N GLY A 304 15.72 24.30 -7.27
CA GLY A 304 14.72 25.34 -7.57
C GLY A 304 13.26 24.91 -7.55
N ASP A 305 12.95 23.61 -7.50
CA ASP A 305 11.56 23.13 -7.58
C ASP A 305 10.97 22.93 -6.17
N GLN A 306 9.89 23.64 -5.87
CA GLN A 306 9.15 23.57 -4.59
C GLN A 306 7.96 22.60 -4.65
N SER A 307 7.76 21.89 -5.77
CA SER A 307 6.69 20.90 -5.89
C SER A 307 6.80 19.80 -4.84
N LEU A 308 5.66 19.21 -4.45
CA LEU A 308 5.63 18.05 -3.54
C LEU A 308 6.48 16.88 -4.07
N LYS A 309 6.62 16.76 -5.39
CA LYS A 309 7.48 15.74 -6.01
C LYS A 309 8.95 16.02 -5.73
N ALA A 310 9.40 17.27 -5.93
CA ALA A 310 10.76 17.68 -5.63
C ALA A 310 11.11 17.58 -4.13
N GLN A 311 10.16 17.89 -3.23
CA GLN A 311 10.35 17.68 -1.79
C GLN A 311 10.58 16.21 -1.43
N ASN A 312 9.77 15.30 -1.99
CA ASN A 312 9.95 13.86 -1.79
C ASN A 312 11.29 13.37 -2.36
N LEU A 313 11.67 13.88 -3.54
CA LEU A 313 12.95 13.56 -4.18
C LEU A 313 14.13 14.02 -3.32
N ARG A 314 14.08 15.26 -2.84
CA ARG A 314 15.08 15.84 -1.92
C ARG A 314 15.21 15.00 -0.65
N LEU A 315 14.10 14.58 -0.05
CA LEU A 315 14.13 13.71 1.14
C LEU A 315 14.82 12.36 0.84
N LYS A 316 14.54 11.74 -0.31
CA LYS A 316 15.25 10.52 -0.73
C LYS A 316 16.75 10.75 -0.93
N LEU A 317 17.15 11.89 -1.50
CA LEU A 317 18.56 12.26 -1.62
C LEU A 317 19.24 12.40 -0.24
N ILE A 318 18.56 13.02 0.73
CA ILE A 318 19.07 13.13 2.10
C ILE A 318 19.26 11.73 2.71
N HIS A 319 18.33 10.80 2.50
CA HIS A 319 18.50 9.41 2.94
C HIS A 319 19.67 8.73 2.23
N ILE A 320 19.84 8.91 0.90
CA ILE A 320 20.98 8.34 0.17
C ILE A 320 22.30 8.90 0.73
N ASN A 321 22.37 10.20 0.98
CA ASN A 321 23.52 10.86 1.59
C ASN A 321 23.83 10.31 3.00
N ALA A 322 22.79 10.00 3.79
CA ALA A 322 22.96 9.37 5.08
C ALA A 322 23.51 7.94 4.95
N ALA A 323 23.04 7.15 3.98
CA ALA A 323 23.57 5.81 3.72
C ALA A 323 25.05 5.87 3.32
N ALA A 324 25.42 6.80 2.44
CA ALA A 324 26.80 7.02 2.03
C ALA A 324 27.72 7.40 3.20
N LYS A 325 27.22 8.15 4.20
CA LYS A 325 28.01 8.58 5.37
C LYS A 325 28.10 7.52 6.47
N LEU A 326 27.02 6.78 6.69
CA LEU A 326 26.86 5.91 7.86
C LEU A 326 27.10 4.43 7.55
N GLU A 327 26.87 4.00 6.30
CA GLU A 327 26.86 2.58 5.91
C GLU A 327 27.97 2.23 4.91
N SER A 328 28.55 3.22 4.22
CA SER A 328 29.60 3.02 3.22
C SER A 328 30.95 3.63 3.66
N PRO A 329 31.78 2.91 4.44
CA PRO A 329 33.06 3.44 4.92
C PRO A 329 34.06 3.75 3.80
N ASP A 330 33.98 3.01 2.69
CA ASP A 330 34.87 3.15 1.52
C ASP A 330 34.41 4.22 0.53
N TYR A 331 33.28 4.89 0.79
CA TYR A 331 32.79 5.93 -0.08
C TYR A 331 33.71 7.16 -0.04
N ARG A 332 34.18 7.60 -1.20
CA ARG A 332 35.05 8.78 -1.40
C ARG A 332 34.44 9.84 -2.32
N GLY A 333 33.15 9.68 -2.64
CA GLY A 333 32.44 10.59 -3.54
C GLY A 333 31.94 11.87 -2.87
N PRO A 334 31.23 12.73 -3.64
CA PRO A 334 30.63 13.94 -3.11
C PRO A 334 29.47 13.63 -2.13
N PHE A 335 29.23 14.57 -1.21
CA PHE A 335 28.08 14.56 -0.30
C PHE A 335 27.16 15.75 -0.58
N LEU A 336 25.92 15.67 -0.10
CA LEU A 336 25.00 16.79 -0.21
C LEU A 336 25.47 17.98 0.65
N PRO A 337 25.32 19.22 0.14
CA PRO A 337 25.70 20.42 0.87
C PRO A 337 24.69 20.74 1.99
N ALA A 338 25.12 21.48 3.01
CA ALA A 338 24.34 21.69 4.23
C ALA A 338 23.00 22.40 3.99
N GLU A 339 22.92 23.27 2.98
CA GLU A 339 21.71 24.00 2.62
C GLU A 339 20.59 23.05 2.15
N MET A 340 20.98 21.94 1.51
CA MET A 340 20.03 20.92 1.06
C MET A 340 19.52 20.02 2.18
N LEU A 341 20.21 19.97 3.32
CA LEU A 341 19.76 19.21 4.48
C LEU A 341 18.65 19.95 5.24
N SER A 342 18.38 21.23 4.94
CA SER A 342 17.46 22.06 5.73
C SER A 342 16.08 21.40 5.94
N PRO A 343 15.49 21.53 7.15
CA PRO A 343 14.25 20.87 7.50
C PRO A 343 13.11 21.38 6.61
N ALA A 344 12.40 20.47 5.95
CA ALA A 344 11.11 20.81 5.35
C ALA A 344 10.13 21.22 6.47
N GLU A 345 9.41 22.32 6.29
CA GLU A 345 8.31 22.72 7.20
C GLU A 345 7.37 21.53 7.45
N PRO A 346 7.00 21.22 8.71
CA PRO A 346 6.05 20.15 8.97
C PRO A 346 4.73 20.47 8.24
N ALA A 347 4.34 19.60 7.31
CA ALA A 347 3.01 19.63 6.73
C ALA A 347 2.00 19.18 7.78
N GLY A 348 1.63 20.05 8.72
CA GLY A 348 0.50 19.91 9.63
C GLY A 348 0.24 18.51 10.18
N GLU A 349 1.28 17.78 10.61
CA GLU A 349 1.10 16.43 11.15
C GLU A 349 0.34 16.53 12.47
N LYS A 350 -0.88 15.99 12.48
CA LYS A 350 -1.67 15.87 13.71
C LYS A 350 -0.93 14.96 14.68
N VAL A 351 -0.65 15.46 15.88
CA VAL A 351 -0.05 14.68 16.97
C VAL A 351 -0.88 13.43 17.19
N THR A 352 -0.24 12.26 17.10
CA THR A 352 -0.93 10.98 17.27
C THR A 352 -1.07 10.63 18.75
N LEU A 353 -2.06 9.80 19.09
CA LEU A 353 -2.25 9.31 20.46
C LEU A 353 -1.00 8.56 21.00
N LEU A 354 -0.28 7.84 20.14
CA LEU A 354 0.95 7.18 20.53
C LEU A 354 2.06 8.18 20.85
N GLN A 355 2.14 9.28 20.11
CA GLN A 355 3.11 10.33 20.35
C GLN A 355 2.82 11.06 21.67
N SER A 356 1.54 11.33 21.99
CA SER A 356 1.18 11.90 23.28
C SER A 356 1.46 10.94 24.43
N SER A 357 1.06 9.66 24.32
CA SER A 357 1.34 8.66 25.35
C SER A 357 2.83 8.40 25.55
N LEU A 358 3.63 8.39 24.48
CA LEU A 358 5.08 8.26 24.57
C LEU A 358 5.69 9.47 25.29
N ARG A 359 5.25 10.69 24.95
CA ARG A 359 5.72 11.91 25.61
C ARG A 359 5.35 11.92 27.10
N GLU A 360 4.15 11.48 27.47
CA GLU A 360 3.72 11.37 28.87
C GLU A 360 4.55 10.32 29.63
N ALA A 361 4.69 9.11 29.07
CA ALA A 361 5.48 8.05 29.69
C ALA A 361 6.95 8.47 29.87
N LEU A 362 7.55 9.09 28.85
CA LEU A 362 8.92 9.57 28.93
C LEU A 362 9.08 10.78 29.83
N ALA A 363 8.09 11.67 29.94
CA ALA A 363 8.13 12.77 30.91
C ALA A 363 8.22 12.24 32.35
N GLY A 364 7.54 11.13 32.65
CA GLY A 364 7.65 10.44 33.94
C GLY A 364 9.04 9.82 34.18
N VAL A 365 9.65 9.21 33.15
CA VAL A 365 10.97 8.55 33.25
C VAL A 365 12.13 9.56 33.29
N LEU A 366 12.01 10.67 32.57
CA LEU A 366 13.06 11.67 32.45
C LEU A 366 13.19 12.57 33.68
N GLY A 367 12.12 12.70 34.47
CA GLY A 367 12.04 13.52 35.69
C GLY A 367 12.10 15.05 35.44
N SER A 368 12.97 15.50 34.54
CA SER A 368 13.12 16.88 34.07
C SER A 368 13.12 16.95 32.54
N ARG A 369 12.57 18.04 31.99
CA ARG A 369 12.60 18.33 30.54
C ARG A 369 14.00 18.54 29.98
N GLU A 370 15.01 18.75 30.82
CA GLU A 370 16.39 18.96 30.38
C GLU A 370 17.13 17.66 30.04
N ASN A 371 16.56 16.52 30.44
CA ASN A 371 17.16 15.20 30.29
C ASN A 371 16.78 14.51 28.96
N GLY A 372 15.88 15.10 28.17
CA GLY A 372 15.44 14.51 26.90
C GLY A 372 15.01 15.54 25.87
N ARG A 373 15.07 15.14 24.60
CA ARG A 373 14.61 15.94 23.46
C ARG A 373 13.50 15.19 22.75
N PHE A 374 12.41 15.87 22.42
CA PHE A 374 11.30 15.28 21.68
C PHE A 374 11.29 15.79 20.23
N ASP A 375 10.88 14.94 19.30
CA ASP A 375 10.71 15.24 17.88
C ASP A 375 11.97 15.85 17.23
N ALA A 376 13.12 15.26 17.56
CA ALA A 376 14.41 15.71 17.06
C ALA A 376 14.55 15.35 15.57
N ARG A 377 14.67 16.38 14.73
CA ARG A 377 14.94 16.19 13.29
C ARG A 377 16.44 16.08 13.06
N THR A 378 16.83 15.03 12.34
CA THR A 378 18.23 14.73 12.08
C THR A 378 18.68 15.26 10.71
N ILE A 379 19.97 15.53 10.57
CA ILE A 379 20.63 15.81 9.28
C ILE A 379 20.52 14.64 8.28
N TYR A 380 20.10 13.47 8.75
CA TYR A 380 19.91 12.25 7.98
C TYR A 380 18.51 12.16 7.35
N GLY A 381 17.65 13.16 7.55
CA GLY A 381 16.28 13.17 7.00
C GLY A 381 15.26 12.39 7.84
N TRP A 382 15.68 11.83 8.96
CA TRP A 382 14.81 11.10 9.89
C TRP A 382 14.41 11.95 11.09
N GLN A 383 13.22 11.69 11.62
CA GLN A 383 12.76 12.26 12.89
C GLN A 383 12.87 11.19 13.97
N ILE A 384 13.46 11.57 15.11
CA ILE A 384 13.51 10.78 16.32
C ILE A 384 12.40 11.29 17.24
N ASP A 385 11.46 10.44 17.63
CA ASP A 385 10.31 10.85 18.46
C ASP A 385 10.77 11.30 19.84
N ALA A 386 11.76 10.62 20.43
CA ALA A 386 12.44 11.07 21.64
C ALA A 386 13.90 10.62 21.72
N GLU A 387 14.76 11.46 22.30
CA GLU A 387 16.18 11.22 22.54
C GLU A 387 16.48 11.42 24.02
N MET A 388 17.29 10.54 24.61
CA MET A 388 17.87 10.73 25.95
C MET A 388 19.31 10.24 25.99
N VAL A 389 20.08 10.72 26.97
CA VAL A 389 21.42 10.20 27.27
C VAL A 389 21.37 9.50 28.60
N VAL A 390 21.86 8.27 28.67
CA VAL A 390 21.94 7.49 29.91
C VAL A 390 23.39 7.20 30.27
N ASN A 391 23.72 7.22 31.56
CA ASN A 391 25.03 6.80 32.05
C ASN A 391 25.13 5.26 32.14
N SER A 392 26.27 4.75 32.62
CA SER A 392 26.50 3.30 32.83
C SER A 392 25.54 2.63 33.82
N GLU A 393 24.85 3.42 34.66
CA GLU A 393 23.85 2.97 35.63
C GLU A 393 22.40 3.14 35.10
N ASN A 394 22.24 3.43 33.81
CA ASN A 394 20.96 3.74 33.15
C ASN A 394 20.21 4.95 33.72
N LYS A 395 20.91 5.88 34.38
CA LYS A 395 20.32 7.14 34.86
C LYS A 395 20.40 8.21 33.77
N PRO A 396 19.33 9.02 33.58
CA PRO A 396 19.31 10.06 32.58
C PRO A 396 20.29 11.19 32.92
N LEU A 397 20.99 11.68 31.91
CA LEU A 397 21.92 12.81 31.98
C LEU A 397 21.34 14.03 31.24
N PRO A 398 21.70 15.26 31.63
CA PRO A 398 21.25 16.48 30.96
C PRO A 398 21.75 16.52 29.51
N LEU A 399 20.83 16.44 28.55
CA LEU A 399 21.15 16.17 27.15
C LEU A 399 21.81 17.37 26.45
N LYS A 400 21.51 18.59 26.89
CA LYS A 400 21.99 19.85 26.30
C LYS A 400 23.49 20.09 26.46
N ASP A 401 24.11 19.42 27.43
CA ASP A 401 25.54 19.54 27.72
C ASP A 401 26.41 18.80 26.69
N PHE A 402 25.86 17.75 26.06
CA PHE A 402 26.62 16.81 25.24
C PHE A 402 26.44 17.04 23.75
N ALA A 403 27.54 17.05 23.00
CA ALA A 403 27.60 17.30 21.56
C ALA A 403 26.65 16.38 20.76
N ALA A 404 25.72 17.00 20.03
CA ALA A 404 24.68 16.34 19.23
C ALA A 404 24.90 16.58 17.72
N PRO A 405 25.86 15.87 17.07
CA PRO A 405 26.25 16.11 15.68
C PRO A 405 25.16 15.71 14.66
N HIS A 406 24.16 14.94 15.09
CA HIS A 406 23.01 14.55 14.27
C HIS A 406 22.00 15.68 14.03
N LEU A 407 22.11 16.81 14.74
CA LEU A 407 21.22 17.97 14.58
C LEU A 407 21.74 18.95 13.53
N PHE A 408 20.83 19.74 12.95
CA PHE A 408 21.19 20.84 12.03
C PHE A 408 22.02 21.94 12.69
N ARG A 409 21.80 22.17 13.98
CA ARG A 409 22.63 23.03 14.84
C ARG A 409 23.09 22.14 15.99
N SER A 410 24.38 21.80 16.00
CA SER A 410 24.93 20.98 17.07
C SER A 410 24.77 21.72 18.40
N GLU A 411 24.01 21.12 19.31
CA GLU A 411 23.88 21.58 20.70
C GLU A 411 24.90 20.83 21.56
N GLY A 412 25.43 21.51 22.59
CA GLY A 412 26.40 20.95 23.52
C GLY A 412 27.84 20.93 23.00
N THR A 413 28.80 21.03 23.93
CA THR A 413 30.25 21.05 23.62
C THR A 413 30.99 19.85 24.21
N LYS A 414 30.42 19.17 25.21
CA LYS A 414 31.08 18.06 25.89
C LYS A 414 30.94 16.75 25.10
N PRO A 415 31.99 15.92 25.00
CA PRO A 415 31.85 14.57 24.47
C PRO A 415 31.00 13.71 25.42
N LEU A 416 30.45 12.61 24.90
CA LEU A 416 29.75 11.62 25.72
C LEU A 416 30.69 11.03 26.77
N PRO A 417 30.30 10.95 28.05
CA PRO A 417 31.10 10.32 29.09
C PRO A 417 31.37 8.83 28.76
N PRO A 418 32.50 8.27 29.19
CA PRO A 418 32.79 6.86 28.99
C PRO A 418 31.69 5.99 29.64
N GLY A 419 31.13 5.06 28.87
CA GLY A 419 30.02 4.20 29.31
C GLY A 419 28.63 4.81 29.17
N ALA A 420 28.52 6.10 28.82
CA ALA A 420 27.23 6.72 28.50
C ALA A 420 26.75 6.34 27.10
N ARG A 421 25.43 6.22 26.93
CA ARG A 421 24.79 5.85 25.66
C ARG A 421 23.69 6.83 25.31
N ARG A 422 23.61 7.22 24.03
CA ARG A 422 22.45 7.94 23.49
C ARG A 422 21.38 6.93 23.12
N VAL A 423 20.17 7.15 23.60
CA VAL A 423 19.00 6.30 23.33
C VAL A 423 18.02 7.08 22.47
N ALA A 424 17.59 6.48 21.36
CA ALA A 424 16.58 7.03 20.46
C ALA A 424 15.32 6.17 20.51
N PHE A 425 14.18 6.78 20.80
CA PHE A 425 12.86 6.14 20.73
C PHE A 425 12.26 6.41 19.36
N LEU A 426 11.96 5.34 18.64
CA LEU A 426 11.32 5.39 17.32
C LEU A 426 9.93 4.77 17.43
N ARG A 427 8.92 5.54 17.07
CA ARG A 427 7.52 5.09 17.08
C ARG A 427 7.18 4.42 15.75
N TRP A 428 6.64 3.21 15.84
CA TRP A 428 6.12 2.50 14.68
C TRP A 428 4.61 2.29 14.78
N GLU A 429 3.90 2.85 13.81
CA GLU A 429 2.46 2.67 13.68
C GLU A 429 2.11 1.53 12.73
N PHE A 430 0.87 1.06 12.76
CA PHE A 430 0.38 -0.01 11.87
C PHE A 430 0.73 0.22 10.38
N PRO A 431 0.63 1.43 9.80
CA PRO A 431 1.04 1.66 8.42
C PRO A 431 2.53 1.45 8.12
N ASN A 432 3.38 1.36 9.14
CA ASN A 432 4.84 1.21 8.98
C ASN A 432 5.27 -0.25 8.81
N PHE A 433 4.36 -1.19 9.10
CA PHE A 433 4.61 -2.63 9.01
C PHE A 433 4.01 -3.22 7.74
N SER A 434 4.56 -4.36 7.34
CA SER A 434 3.90 -5.26 6.40
C SER A 434 2.59 -5.77 7.00
N ASN A 435 1.57 -5.94 6.16
CA ASN A 435 0.25 -6.37 6.59
C ASN A 435 0.32 -7.79 7.21
N ARG A 436 -0.19 -7.94 8.45
CA ARG A 436 -0.10 -9.14 9.31
C ARG A 436 1.31 -9.57 9.75
N SER A 437 2.34 -8.78 9.48
CA SER A 437 3.70 -9.06 9.93
C SER A 437 4.17 -8.00 10.94
N LYS A 438 5.20 -8.33 11.74
CA LYS A 438 5.90 -7.38 12.63
C LYS A 438 7.12 -6.75 11.95
N ASP A 439 7.32 -7.03 10.67
CA ASP A 439 8.45 -6.57 9.89
C ASP A 439 8.16 -5.17 9.36
N LEU A 440 9.12 -4.28 9.56
CA LEU A 440 9.07 -2.91 9.07
C LEU A 440 9.18 -2.91 7.54
N LEU A 441 8.41 -2.04 6.90
CA LEU A 441 8.60 -1.74 5.48
C LEU A 441 9.96 -1.07 5.27
N GLY A 442 10.52 -1.18 4.07
CA GLY A 442 11.95 -0.89 3.89
C GLY A 442 12.37 0.54 4.19
N ARG A 443 11.48 1.53 3.99
CA ARG A 443 11.73 2.91 4.45
C ARG A 443 12.04 2.98 5.94
N TYR A 444 11.24 2.29 6.76
CA TYR A 444 11.34 2.34 8.22
C TYR A 444 12.45 1.42 8.73
N ALA A 445 12.69 0.30 8.05
CA ALA A 445 13.88 -0.51 8.29
C ALA A 445 15.17 0.31 8.06
N MET A 446 15.26 1.04 6.93
CA MET A 446 16.37 1.95 6.66
C MET A 446 16.49 3.07 7.70
N ALA A 447 15.38 3.68 8.11
CA ALA A 447 15.38 4.70 9.17
C ALA A 447 15.98 4.16 10.48
N ARG A 448 15.54 2.98 10.91
CA ARG A 448 16.07 2.28 12.09
C ARG A 448 17.57 2.02 11.97
N ARG A 449 18.02 1.49 10.81
CA ARG A 449 19.45 1.21 10.55
C ARG A 449 20.29 2.49 10.60
N HIS A 450 19.85 3.57 9.97
CA HIS A 450 20.56 4.85 9.97
C HIS A 450 20.69 5.44 11.37
N VAL A 451 19.62 5.40 12.17
CA VAL A 451 19.68 5.89 13.55
C VAL A 451 20.63 5.03 14.38
N GLN A 452 20.66 3.71 14.19
CA GLN A 452 21.65 2.84 14.85
C GLN A 452 23.08 3.16 14.42
N ALA A 453 23.32 3.29 13.10
CA ALA A 453 24.63 3.61 12.54
C ALA A 453 25.15 5.00 12.96
N ALA A 454 24.25 5.94 13.27
CA ALA A 454 24.58 7.24 13.84
C ALA A 454 25.01 7.17 15.34
N GLY A 455 25.07 5.97 15.93
CA GLY A 455 25.58 5.75 17.29
C GLY A 455 24.50 5.72 18.38
N PHE A 456 23.23 5.62 18.02
CA PHE A 456 22.13 5.51 18.98
C PHE A 456 21.82 4.07 19.34
N LEU A 457 21.50 3.84 20.61
CA LEU A 457 20.74 2.67 21.04
C LEU A 457 19.26 2.91 20.71
N VAL A 458 18.73 2.17 19.76
CA VAL A 458 17.34 2.35 19.31
C VAL A 458 16.38 1.51 20.15
N VAL A 459 15.31 2.17 20.61
CA VAL A 459 14.16 1.56 21.29
C VAL A 459 12.93 1.70 20.39
N ASP A 460 12.44 0.56 19.93
CA ASP A 460 11.27 0.49 19.05
C ASP A 460 9.98 0.55 19.89
N VAL A 461 9.18 1.61 19.71
CA VAL A 461 7.89 1.79 20.39
C VAL A 461 6.76 1.45 19.44
N THR A 462 6.17 0.27 19.60
CA THR A 462 5.08 -0.21 18.76
C THR A 462 3.75 -0.11 19.48
N ARG A 463 2.67 0.26 18.79
CA ARG A 463 1.31 0.03 19.30
C ARG A 463 1.06 -1.47 19.29
N GLN A 464 0.98 -2.10 20.47
CA GLN A 464 0.45 -3.47 20.56
C GLN A 464 -0.95 -3.46 19.93
N SER A 465 -1.20 -4.39 19.00
CA SER A 465 -2.56 -4.67 18.54
C SER A 465 -3.46 -4.87 19.76
N PRO A 466 -4.72 -4.42 19.76
CA PRO A 466 -5.64 -4.86 20.79
C PRO A 466 -5.65 -6.39 20.74
N THR A 467 -5.05 -7.02 21.74
CA THR A 467 -5.33 -8.41 22.05
C THR A 467 -6.85 -8.53 22.12
N PRO A 468 -7.49 -9.51 21.45
CA PRO A 468 -8.86 -9.83 21.82
C PRO A 468 -8.83 -10.06 23.33
N ALA A 469 -9.71 -9.36 24.05
CA ALA A 469 -9.82 -9.50 25.50
C ALA A 469 -9.76 -10.99 25.86
N PRO A 470 -9.02 -11.40 26.89
CA PRO A 470 -9.15 -12.76 27.38
C PRO A 470 -10.63 -12.97 27.66
N SER A 471 -11.22 -13.95 26.97
CA SER A 471 -12.54 -14.44 27.29
C SER A 471 -12.59 -14.64 28.81
N ALA A 472 -13.57 -14.00 29.43
CA ALA A 472 -13.82 -14.11 30.87
C ALA A 472 -13.78 -15.58 31.29
N PRO A 473 -13.25 -15.90 32.49
CA PRO A 473 -13.25 -17.26 32.99
C PRO A 473 -14.70 -17.71 33.13
N SER A 474 -15.05 -18.80 32.45
CA SER A 474 -16.31 -19.50 32.67
C SER A 474 -16.42 -19.88 34.14
N LEU A 475 -17.38 -19.29 34.85
CA LEU A 475 -17.85 -19.76 36.15
C LEU A 475 -18.26 -21.24 36.05
N PRO A 476 -18.01 -22.06 37.09
CA PRO A 476 -18.41 -23.45 37.08
C PRO A 476 -19.92 -23.55 37.33
N ALA A 477 -20.62 -24.34 36.51
CA ALA A 477 -21.99 -24.74 36.78
C ALA A 477 -22.04 -25.76 37.95
N PRO A 478 -23.10 -25.75 38.78
CA PRO A 478 -23.23 -26.62 39.94
C PRO A 478 -23.62 -28.04 39.54
N GLY A 479 -23.35 -28.99 40.44
CA GLY A 479 -23.17 -30.40 40.12
C GLY A 479 -24.44 -31.22 39.87
N LEU A 480 -24.20 -32.47 39.44
CA LEU A 480 -25.01 -33.63 39.83
C LEU A 480 -24.24 -34.95 39.61
N ALA A 481 -23.85 -35.52 40.75
CA ALA A 481 -23.75 -36.92 41.17
C ALA A 481 -23.25 -38.06 40.24
N ALA A 482 -22.16 -38.68 40.73
CA ALA A 482 -21.94 -40.11 41.04
C ALA A 482 -21.97 -41.16 39.91
N VAL A 483 -20.87 -41.93 39.79
CA VAL A 483 -20.79 -43.39 40.12
C VAL A 483 -19.29 -43.77 40.23
N ILE A 484 -18.93 -44.44 41.34
CA ILE A 484 -17.64 -45.10 41.61
C ILE A 484 -17.73 -46.57 41.13
N PRO A 485 -16.66 -47.19 40.61
CA PRO A 485 -16.13 -48.36 41.33
C PRO A 485 -14.59 -48.48 41.40
N SER A 486 -14.13 -48.68 42.65
CA SER A 486 -13.12 -49.65 43.13
C SER A 486 -11.74 -49.82 42.49
N ARG A 487 -10.71 -49.56 43.31
CA ARG A 487 -9.38 -50.21 43.30
C ARG A 487 -9.43 -51.64 43.85
N PRO A 488 -8.44 -52.48 43.47
CA PRO A 488 -7.82 -53.42 44.40
C PRO A 488 -6.30 -53.16 44.58
N PRO A 489 -5.65 -53.78 45.59
CA PRO A 489 -4.43 -53.28 46.22
C PRO A 489 -3.15 -53.97 45.76
N VAL A 490 -2.01 -53.28 45.83
CA VAL A 490 -0.68 -53.88 45.70
C VAL A 490 -0.01 -53.92 47.07
N ARG A 491 0.30 -55.14 47.51
CA ARG A 491 1.01 -55.49 48.76
C ARG A 491 2.49 -55.07 48.68
N ARG A 492 3.02 -54.54 49.79
CA ARG A 492 4.46 -54.48 50.10
C ARG A 492 4.97 -55.88 50.48
N PRO A 493 6.26 -56.21 50.26
CA PRO A 493 6.98 -57.14 51.09
C PRO A 493 7.87 -56.39 52.09
N GLU A 494 7.79 -56.78 53.36
CA GLU A 494 8.80 -56.52 54.38
C GLU A 494 10.02 -57.43 54.12
N GLY A 495 11.21 -56.93 54.49
CA GLY A 495 12.47 -57.65 54.35
C GLY A 495 12.73 -58.64 55.49
N GLY A 496 13.83 -59.37 55.34
CA GLY A 496 14.52 -60.01 56.47
C GLY A 496 15.11 -61.37 56.16
N GLY A 497 16.44 -61.40 56.00
CA GLY A 497 17.29 -62.41 56.63
C GLY A 497 17.85 -63.54 55.76
N GLY A 498 19.17 -63.56 55.61
CA GLY A 498 19.91 -64.80 55.86
C GLY A 498 21.14 -65.13 54.99
N ILE A 499 22.32 -64.76 55.52
CA ILE A 499 23.60 -65.51 55.54
C ILE A 499 24.46 -65.55 54.25
N GLY A 500 25.69 -65.05 54.40
CA GLY A 500 26.81 -65.10 53.46
C GLY A 500 27.87 -64.08 53.82
#